data_AF-A0A800FZB6-F1
#
_entry.id   AF-A0A800FZB6-F1
#
_cell.length_a   1.000
_cell.length_b   1.000
_cell.length_c   1.000
_cell.angle_alpha   90.00
_cell.angle_beta   90.00
_cell.angle_gamma   90.00
#
_symmetry.space_group_name_H-M   'P 1'
#
loop_
_entity.id
_entity.type
_entity.pdbx_description
1 polymer ?
#
loop_
_entity_poly.entity_id
_entity_poly.type
_entity_poly.pdbx_seq_one_letter_code
_entity_poly.pdbx_strand_id
1 'polypeptide(L)'
;MNSSIKICGEFWPNGRVKSIGLIKEGQWHGPVQGFWQNGKPDFCQIFCRGTTNGPYQFFFPNGQLEETGVFIEGENSGVTESFELDGHLRQRSIHKSPTMHGLWPIRHERATLIDKGSRFELVYDDAAKTLADQVWH
;
A
#
# COMPACT_ATOMS: atom_id res chain seq x y z
N MET A 1 6.90 22.33 -15.45
CA MET A 1 7.49 22.32 -14.09
C MET A 1 7.81 20.88 -13.75
N ASN A 2 9.09 20.50 -13.74
CA ASN A 2 9.51 19.10 -13.58
C ASN A 2 9.40 18.70 -12.11
N SER A 3 8.24 18.17 -11.70
CA SER A 3 8.10 17.52 -10.40
C SER A 3 9.05 16.32 -10.35
N SER A 4 10.20 16.51 -9.73
CA SER A 4 11.26 15.51 -9.66
C SER A 4 10.90 14.51 -8.56
N ILE A 5 10.48 13.32 -8.96
CA ILE A 5 10.30 12.19 -8.06
C ILE A 5 11.68 11.62 -7.74
N LYS A 6 11.98 11.43 -6.45
CA LYS A 6 13.24 10.83 -5.99
C LYS A 6 12.95 9.53 -5.28
N ILE A 7 13.80 8.53 -5.48
CA ILE A 7 13.79 7.33 -4.65
C ILE A 7 14.59 7.67 -3.38
N CYS A 8 13.97 7.48 -2.22
CA CYS A 8 14.59 7.73 -0.93
C CYS A 8 14.47 6.48 -0.07
N GLY A 9 15.55 6.16 0.65
CA GLY A 9 15.59 5.10 1.63
C GLY A 9 16.00 5.67 2.98
N GLU A 10 15.23 5.37 4.03
CA GLU A 10 15.67 5.56 5.41
C GLU A 10 16.38 4.30 5.88
N PHE A 11 17.41 4.49 6.70
CA PHE A 11 18.18 3.39 7.29
C PHE A 11 18.06 3.44 8.81
N TRP A 12 18.02 2.26 9.41
CA TRP A 12 18.21 2.10 10.85
C TRP A 12 19.63 2.53 11.26
N PRO A 13 19.89 2.84 12.55
CA PRO A 13 21.23 3.15 13.04
C PRO A 13 22.27 2.04 12.78
N ASN A 14 21.80 0.80 12.54
CA ASN A 14 22.63 -0.35 12.20
C ASN A 14 22.98 -0.44 10.69
N GLY A 15 22.55 0.52 9.87
CA GLY A 15 22.81 0.57 8.42
C GLY A 15 21.86 -0.27 7.56
N ARG A 16 20.89 -0.98 8.15
CA ARG A 16 19.86 -1.72 7.39
C ARG A 16 18.77 -0.79 6.91
N VAL A 17 18.18 -1.08 5.76
CA VAL A 17 17.04 -0.32 5.23
C VAL A 17 15.88 -0.42 6.21
N LYS A 18 15.32 0.73 6.57
CA LYS A 18 14.13 0.88 7.41
C LYS A 18 12.90 1.11 6.56
N SER A 19 13.01 1.97 5.57
CA SER A 19 11.94 2.22 4.61
C SER A 19 12.54 2.65 3.27
N ILE A 20 11.84 2.36 2.19
CA ILE A 20 12.18 2.83 0.85
C ILE A 20 10.89 3.25 0.15
N GLY A 21 10.99 4.31 -0.64
CA GLY A 21 9.86 4.73 -1.44
C GLY A 21 10.18 5.93 -2.29
N LEU A 22 9.12 6.53 -2.79
CA LEU A 22 9.20 7.68 -3.68
C LEU A 22 8.84 8.95 -2.92
N ILE A 23 9.68 9.97 -3.06
CA ILE A 23 9.45 11.31 -2.53
C ILE A 23 9.25 12.27 -3.71
N LYS A 24 8.10 12.94 -3.74
CA LYS A 24 7.76 13.99 -4.69
C LYS A 24 7.54 15.28 -3.90
N GLU A 25 8.24 16.35 -4.28
CA GLU A 25 8.09 17.68 -3.66
C GLU A 25 8.30 17.67 -2.12
N GLY A 26 9.19 16.79 -1.64
CA GLY A 26 9.52 16.65 -0.21
C GLY A 26 8.54 15.77 0.58
N GLN A 27 7.55 15.16 -0.06
CA GLN A 27 6.56 14.29 0.57
C GLN A 27 6.57 12.89 -0.05
N TRP A 28 6.24 11.86 0.75
CA TRP A 28 6.03 10.51 0.24
C TRP A 28 4.92 10.51 -0.82
N HIS A 29 5.17 9.85 -1.94
CA HIS A 29 4.27 9.81 -3.09
C HIS A 29 4.51 8.57 -3.94
N GLY A 30 3.54 7.67 -3.99
CA GLY A 30 3.62 6.37 -4.64
C GLY A 30 3.81 5.24 -3.64
N PRO A 31 4.25 4.07 -4.09
CA PRO A 31 4.51 2.94 -3.21
C PRO A 31 5.68 3.24 -2.26
N VAL A 32 5.45 2.95 -0.98
CA VAL A 32 6.44 3.02 0.10
C VAL A 32 6.43 1.68 0.84
N GLN A 33 7.61 1.14 1.08
CA GLN A 33 7.81 -0.13 1.75
C GLN A 33 8.70 0.06 2.97
N GLY A 34 8.24 -0.43 4.12
CA GLY A 34 9.01 -0.53 5.36
C GLY A 34 9.60 -1.93 5.54
N PHE A 35 10.72 -2.00 6.24
CA PHE A 35 11.36 -3.25 6.62
C PHE A 35 11.67 -3.27 8.11
N TRP A 36 11.40 -4.41 8.72
CA TRP A 36 11.83 -4.72 10.08
C TRP A 36 13.36 -4.73 10.15
N GLN A 37 13.91 -4.57 11.36
CA GLN A 37 15.36 -4.65 11.57
C GLN A 37 15.97 -5.98 11.13
N ASN A 38 15.17 -7.05 11.05
CA ASN A 38 15.58 -8.36 10.54
C ASN A 38 15.64 -8.43 8.99
N GLY A 39 15.29 -7.36 8.28
CA GLY A 39 15.27 -7.25 6.83
C GLY A 39 13.99 -7.75 6.16
N LYS A 40 13.02 -8.27 6.92
CA LYS A 40 11.72 -8.70 6.39
C LYS A 40 10.80 -7.49 6.17
N PRO A 41 9.84 -7.58 5.24
CA PRO A 41 8.87 -6.51 5.06
C PRO A 41 8.10 -6.27 6.36
N ASP A 42 7.90 -5.00 6.69
CA ASP A 42 7.10 -4.52 7.82
C ASP A 42 5.76 -4.00 7.30
N PHE A 43 5.80 -3.14 6.29
CA PHE A 43 4.59 -2.65 5.64
C PHE A 43 4.82 -2.30 4.18
N CYS A 44 3.75 -2.31 3.40
CA CYS A 44 3.67 -1.77 2.05
C CYS A 44 2.44 -0.87 1.97
N GLN A 45 2.62 0.39 1.58
CA GLN A 45 1.56 1.40 1.55
C GLN A 45 1.70 2.30 0.32
N ILE A 46 0.59 2.87 -0.14
CA ILE A 46 0.60 3.91 -1.17
C ILE A 46 0.38 5.26 -0.52
N PHE A 47 1.29 6.20 -0.79
CA PHE A 47 1.17 7.59 -0.37
C PHE A 47 0.79 8.48 -1.54
N CYS A 48 -0.05 9.48 -1.32
CA CYS A 48 -0.31 10.54 -2.28
C CYS A 48 -0.20 11.88 -1.57
N ARG A 49 0.82 12.68 -1.92
CA ARG A 49 1.07 14.01 -1.35
C ARG A 49 1.23 13.96 0.19
N GLY A 50 2.00 12.97 0.67
CA GLY A 50 2.27 12.79 2.09
C GLY A 50 1.18 12.04 2.88
N THR A 51 0.01 11.78 2.30
CA THR A 51 -1.08 11.07 2.97
C THR A 51 -1.24 9.66 2.41
N THR A 52 -1.57 8.66 3.24
CA THR A 52 -1.84 7.30 2.75
C THR A 52 -3.12 7.29 1.93
N ASN A 53 -3.03 6.81 0.69
CA ASN A 53 -4.15 6.79 -0.24
C ASN A 53 -3.96 5.65 -1.24
N GLY A 54 -4.60 4.52 -0.94
CA GLY A 54 -4.53 3.28 -1.69
C GLY A 54 -4.44 2.05 -0.76
N PRO A 55 -4.24 0.86 -1.34
CA PRO A 55 -4.06 -0.37 -0.60
C PRO A 55 -2.85 -0.31 0.33
N TYR A 56 -2.98 -0.99 1.47
CA TYR A 56 -1.89 -1.24 2.39
C TYR A 56 -1.82 -2.71 2.80
N GLN A 57 -0.63 -3.13 3.20
CA GLN A 57 -0.35 -4.41 3.81
C GLN A 57 0.64 -4.22 4.96
N PHE A 58 0.35 -4.80 6.11
CA PHE A 58 1.25 -4.92 7.25
C PHE A 58 1.67 -6.38 7.40
N PHE A 59 2.91 -6.60 7.83
CA PHE A 59 3.51 -7.91 7.97
C PHE A 59 4.14 -8.04 9.35
N PHE A 60 3.91 -9.19 9.97
CA PHE A 60 4.57 -9.55 11.21
C PHE A 60 6.11 -9.63 11.02
N PRO A 61 6.90 -9.54 12.11
CA PRO A 61 8.34 -9.76 12.06
C PRO A 61 8.75 -11.14 11.50
N ASN A 62 7.84 -12.12 11.49
CA ASN A 62 8.08 -13.43 10.87
C ASN A 62 7.94 -13.40 9.32
N GLY A 63 7.42 -12.32 8.74
CA GLY A 63 7.17 -12.10 7.32
C GLY A 63 5.78 -12.54 6.84
N GLN A 64 4.91 -12.99 7.74
CA GLN A 64 3.52 -13.30 7.42
C GLN A 64 2.67 -12.05 7.40
N LEU A 65 1.57 -12.09 6.64
CA LEU A 65 0.62 -10.99 6.56
C LEU A 65 -0.06 -10.82 7.92
N GLU A 66 -0.01 -9.62 8.46
CA GLU A 66 -0.69 -9.22 9.71
C GLU A 66 -2.00 -8.53 9.40
N GLU A 67 -2.01 -7.60 8.43
CA GLU A 67 -3.20 -6.85 8.09
C GLU A 67 -3.15 -6.39 6.64
N THR A 68 -4.31 -6.29 5.99
CA THR A 68 -4.46 -5.69 4.67
C THR A 68 -5.74 -4.86 4.62
N GLY A 69 -5.72 -3.78 3.86
CA GLY A 69 -6.88 -2.93 3.67
C GLY A 69 -6.61 -1.82 2.67
N VAL A 70 -7.45 -0.79 2.68
CA VAL A 70 -7.31 0.39 1.84
C VAL A 70 -7.41 1.64 2.71
N PHE A 71 -6.42 2.51 2.62
CA PHE A 71 -6.50 3.87 3.16
C PHE A 71 -7.03 4.81 2.08
N ILE A 72 -7.95 5.68 2.46
CA ILE A 72 -8.43 6.78 1.62
C ILE A 72 -8.20 8.05 2.43
N GLU A 73 -7.35 8.93 1.91
CA GLU A 73 -7.03 10.21 2.57
C GLU A 73 -6.58 10.07 4.03
N GLY A 74 -5.88 8.97 4.35
CA GLY A 74 -5.40 8.70 5.71
C GLY A 74 -6.36 7.87 6.57
N GLU A 75 -7.58 7.61 6.10
CA GLU A 75 -8.61 6.88 6.85
C GLU A 75 -8.81 5.47 6.30
N ASN A 76 -8.99 4.51 7.19
CA ASN A 76 -9.30 3.12 6.81
C ASN A 76 -10.67 3.07 6.13
N SER A 77 -10.70 2.47 4.95
CA SER A 77 -11.90 2.41 4.14
C SER A 77 -12.07 1.07 3.44
N GLY A 78 -13.32 0.66 3.26
CA GLY A 78 -13.65 -0.60 2.64
C GLY A 78 -13.43 -1.75 3.60
N VAL A 79 -12.90 -2.86 3.10
CA VAL A 79 -12.70 -4.08 3.88
C VAL A 79 -11.26 -4.13 4.37
N THR A 80 -11.11 -4.20 5.69
CA THR A 80 -9.83 -4.49 6.35
C THR A 80 -9.87 -5.93 6.86
N GLU A 81 -8.81 -6.69 6.59
CA GLU A 81 -8.63 -8.05 7.08
C GLU A 81 -7.34 -8.12 7.89
N SER A 82 -7.44 -8.55 9.15
CA SER A 82 -6.30 -8.84 10.00
C SER A 82 -6.18 -10.33 10.26
N PHE A 83 -4.95 -10.79 10.34
CA PHE A 83 -4.56 -12.18 10.47
C PHE A 83 -3.74 -12.35 11.75
N GLU A 84 -3.74 -13.57 12.31
CA GLU A 84 -2.88 -13.94 13.41
C GLU A 84 -1.50 -14.41 12.92
N LEU A 85 -0.56 -14.59 13.85
CA LEU A 85 0.82 -15.03 13.58
C LEU A 85 0.91 -16.46 13.01
N ASP A 86 -0.19 -17.20 13.00
CA ASP A 86 -0.32 -18.52 12.39
C ASP A 86 -0.96 -18.46 11.00
N GLY A 87 -1.35 -17.27 10.53
CA GLY A 87 -1.99 -17.01 9.24
C GLY A 87 -3.51 -17.17 9.23
N HIS A 88 -4.14 -17.48 10.37
CA HIS A 88 -5.61 -17.52 10.44
C HIS A 88 -6.21 -16.12 10.41
N LEU A 89 -7.36 -15.97 9.74
CA LEU A 89 -8.08 -14.70 9.73
C LEU A 89 -8.56 -14.41 11.16
N ARG A 90 -8.00 -13.36 11.76
CA ARG A 90 -8.35 -12.89 13.09
C ARG A 90 -9.66 -12.12 13.05
N GLN A 91 -9.73 -11.17 12.14
CA GLN A 91 -10.85 -10.24 12.07
C GLN A 91 -11.00 -9.68 10.66
N ARG A 92 -12.25 -9.51 10.24
CA ARG A 92 -12.62 -8.74 9.06
C ARG A 92 -13.53 -7.60 9.51
N SER A 93 -13.14 -6.37 9.17
CA SER A 93 -13.90 -5.16 9.47
C SER A 93 -14.29 -4.45 8.19
N ILE A 94 -15.50 -3.89 8.16
CA ILE A 94 -15.98 -3.07 7.04
C ILE A 94 -16.08 -1.64 7.54
N HIS A 95 -15.27 -0.75 6.99
CA HIS A 95 -15.22 0.65 7.33
C HIS A 95 -16.02 1.47 6.32
N LYS A 96 -16.75 2.49 6.81
CA LYS A 96 -17.42 3.45 5.95
C LYS A 96 -16.38 4.30 5.24
N SER A 97 -16.41 4.28 3.92
CA SER A 97 -15.57 5.14 3.11
C SER A 97 -15.94 6.61 3.33
N PRO A 98 -14.98 7.51 3.61
CA PRO A 98 -15.24 8.94 3.47
C PRO A 98 -15.67 9.20 2.02
N THR A 99 -16.64 10.11 1.85
CA THR A 99 -17.32 10.40 0.59
C THR A 99 -16.34 10.39 -0.59
N MET A 100 -16.50 9.41 -1.50
CA MET A 100 -15.58 9.14 -2.59
C MET A 100 -15.46 10.35 -3.52
N HIS A 101 -14.44 11.19 -3.31
CA HIS A 101 -13.97 12.12 -4.33
C HIS A 101 -12.72 11.52 -4.97
N GLY A 102 -12.88 10.98 -6.18
CA GLY A 102 -11.77 10.76 -7.11
C GLY A 102 -10.83 9.59 -6.79
N LEU A 103 -11.29 8.57 -6.08
CA LEU A 103 -10.51 7.35 -5.94
C LEU A 103 -10.60 6.54 -7.22
N TRP A 104 -9.44 6.23 -7.77
CA TRP A 104 -9.25 5.14 -8.72
C TRP A 104 -10.11 3.94 -8.28
N PRO A 105 -10.85 3.29 -9.19
CA PRO A 105 -11.52 2.04 -8.86
C PRO A 105 -10.44 0.98 -8.61
N ILE A 106 -9.91 0.91 -7.39
CA ILE A 106 -9.04 -0.17 -6.95
C ILE A 106 -9.96 -1.30 -6.51
N ARG A 107 -10.42 -2.06 -7.51
CA ARG A 107 -11.05 -3.36 -7.28
C ARG A 107 -9.91 -4.35 -7.07
N HIS A 108 -9.75 -4.83 -5.84
CA HIS A 108 -8.76 -5.84 -5.49
C HIS A 108 -8.97 -7.11 -6.32
N GLU A 109 -7.99 -7.49 -7.15
CA GLU A 109 -7.78 -8.88 -7.54
C GLU A 109 -6.35 -9.29 -7.15
N ARG A 110 -6.18 -9.53 -5.85
CA ARG A 110 -5.00 -10.10 -5.17
C ARG A 110 -3.63 -9.44 -5.45
N ALA A 111 -3.04 -8.89 -4.40
CA ALA A 111 -1.58 -8.75 -4.32
C ALA A 111 -0.97 -10.17 -4.29
N THR A 112 -0.55 -10.67 -5.45
CA THR A 112 0.07 -12.00 -5.54
C THR A 112 1.54 -11.84 -5.16
N LEU A 113 1.99 -12.56 -4.13
CA LEU A 113 3.39 -12.70 -3.76
C LEU A 113 4.13 -13.43 -4.89
N ILE A 114 4.81 -12.68 -5.76
CA ILE A 114 5.58 -13.25 -6.87
C ILE A 114 7.04 -13.31 -6.39
N ASP A 115 7.37 -14.45 -5.77
CA ASP A 115 8.71 -14.83 -5.30
C ASP A 115 9.14 -14.29 -3.92
N LYS A 116 9.27 -15.22 -2.97
CA LYS A 116 9.91 -15.15 -1.64
C LYS A 116 10.13 -13.73 -1.07
N GLY A 117 9.06 -12.94 -1.01
CA GLY A 117 9.00 -11.63 -0.33
C GLY A 117 9.86 -10.50 -0.91
N SER A 118 10.35 -10.61 -2.15
CA SER A 118 11.30 -9.62 -2.71
C SER A 118 10.72 -8.75 -3.84
N ARG A 119 9.54 -9.08 -4.38
CA ARG A 119 8.88 -8.28 -5.41
C ARG A 119 7.36 -8.44 -5.32
N PHE A 120 6.66 -7.30 -5.35
CA PHE A 120 5.22 -7.25 -5.53
C PHE A 120 4.95 -6.58 -6.88
N GLU A 121 4.10 -7.19 -7.70
CA GLU A 121 3.65 -6.62 -8.95
C GLU A 121 2.13 -6.43 -8.85
N LEU A 122 1.70 -5.17 -8.94
CA LEU A 122 0.28 -4.84 -9.00
C LEU A 122 -0.14 -5.01 -10.45
N VAL A 123 -0.90 -6.07 -10.72
CA VAL A 123 -1.51 -6.29 -12.03
C VAL A 123 -2.77 -5.42 -12.11
N TYR A 124 -2.72 -4.40 -12.96
CA TYR A 124 -3.90 -3.63 -13.34
C TYR A 124 -4.53 -4.30 -14.56
N ASP A 125 -5.81 -4.65 -14.50
CA ASP A 125 -6.56 -4.99 -15.71
C ASP A 125 -6.88 -3.68 -16.46
N ASP A 126 -6.42 -3.56 -17.71
CA ASP A 126 -6.72 -2.43 -18.59
C ASP A 126 -8.25 -2.30 -18.84
N ALA A 127 -9.06 -3.32 -18.51
CA ALA A 127 -10.52 -3.27 -18.56
C ALA A 127 -11.16 -2.26 -17.57
N ALA A 128 -10.43 -1.78 -16.55
CA ALA A 128 -10.92 -0.76 -15.64
C ALA A 128 -10.80 0.68 -16.18
N LYS A 129 -10.04 0.91 -17.26
CA LYS A 129 -9.96 2.23 -17.92
C LYS A 129 -11.27 2.62 -18.60
N THR A 130 -12.02 1.66 -19.11
CA THR A 130 -13.17 1.94 -19.99
C THR A 130 -14.42 2.40 -19.24
N LEU A 131 -14.47 2.29 -17.90
CA LEU A 131 -15.57 2.81 -17.09
C LEU A 131 -15.37 4.27 -16.63
N ALA A 132 -14.17 4.83 -16.77
CA ALA A 132 -13.90 6.22 -16.37
C ALA A 132 -14.38 7.26 -17.42
N ASP A 133 -14.53 6.85 -18.68
CA ASP A 133 -14.90 7.76 -19.78
C ASP A 133 -16.41 7.91 -20.02
N GLN A 134 -17.28 7.19 -19.29
CA GLN A 134 -18.74 7.29 -19.46
C GLN A 134 -19.49 8.07 -18.37
N VAL A 135 -18.78 8.66 -17.39
CA VAL A 135 -19.41 9.38 -16.27
C VAL A 135 -19.26 10.90 -16.36
N TRP A 136 -18.66 11.42 -17.44
CA TRP A 136 -18.45 12.87 -17.63
C TRP A 136 -18.85 13.39 -19.02
N HIS A 137 -20.05 13.04 -19.48
CA HIS A 137 -20.76 13.80 -20.51
C HIS A 137 -22.08 14.35 -19.97
#